data_AF-A0A1I5ZWG1-F1
#
_entry.id   AF-A0A1I5ZWG1-F1
#
_cell.length_a   1.000
_cell.length_b   1.000
_cell.length_c   1.000
_cell.angle_alpha   90.00
_cell.angle_beta   90.00
_cell.angle_gamma   90.00
#
_symmetry.space_group_name_H-M   'P 1'
#
loop_
_entity.id
_entity.type
_entity.pdbx_description
1 polymer ?
#
loop_
_entity_poly.entity_id
_entity_poly.type
_entity_poly.pdbx_seq_one_letter_code
_entity_poly.pdbx_strand_id
1 'polypeptide(L)'
;MNTSTEQPGISRRQLLRCGLLGTLVLATAGGIASVTRTLRSGPGTGYRQLRESHIPMLRRIIPVILDGALPAGEADATVQAVLDGLDRSLDHLSPAMRSQSLQLFDLLSLDLTRGAATGIWRSWENATSEQVANFLSRWEHSRLALFRQGYGALNQAILLVWYGQPLAWAHCGYPGPPRF
;
A
#
# COMPACT_ATOMS: atom_id res chain seq x y z
N MET A 1 32.07 -49.80 -14.79
CA MET A 1 31.65 -49.18 -13.51
C MET A 1 31.00 -47.85 -13.83
N ASN A 2 29.68 -47.75 -13.59
CA ASN A 2 28.86 -46.54 -13.75
C ASN A 2 29.16 -45.53 -12.63
N THR A 3 28.98 -44.23 -12.89
CA THR A 3 28.08 -43.36 -12.10
C THR A 3 27.98 -41.97 -12.77
N SER A 4 26.94 -41.77 -13.58
CA SER A 4 26.43 -40.43 -13.90
C SER A 4 25.66 -39.92 -12.68
N THR A 5 26.05 -38.76 -12.14
CA THR A 5 25.26 -38.05 -11.12
C THR A 5 24.12 -37.28 -11.78
N GLU A 6 22.91 -37.82 -11.79
CA GLU A 6 21.69 -37.03 -12.05
C GLU A 6 21.27 -36.34 -10.75
N GLN A 7 21.29 -34.99 -10.75
CA GLN A 7 20.63 -34.20 -9.71
C GLN A 7 19.11 -34.16 -9.96
N PRO A 8 18.25 -34.47 -8.97
CA PRO A 8 16.81 -34.38 -9.16
C PRO A 8 16.37 -32.90 -9.13
N GLY A 9 16.09 -32.34 -10.32
CA GLY A 9 15.49 -31.02 -10.46
C GLY A 9 14.04 -30.99 -9.97
N ILE A 10 13.75 -30.13 -9.00
CA ILE A 10 12.39 -29.88 -8.50
C ILE A 10 11.47 -29.52 -9.67
N SER A 11 10.38 -30.28 -9.84
CA SER A 11 9.48 -30.10 -10.98
C SER A 11 8.58 -28.88 -10.78
N ARG A 12 8.41 -28.06 -11.83
CA ARG A 12 7.47 -26.92 -11.87
C ARG A 12 6.03 -27.29 -11.45
N ARG A 13 5.65 -28.57 -11.60
CA ARG A 13 4.35 -29.08 -11.15
C ARG A 13 4.27 -29.32 -9.65
N GLN A 14 5.39 -29.62 -8.98
CA GLN A 14 5.43 -29.68 -7.51
C GLN A 14 5.31 -28.28 -6.90
N LEU A 15 5.90 -27.25 -7.54
CA LEU A 15 5.69 -25.84 -7.14
C LEU A 15 4.22 -25.41 -7.24
N LEU A 16 3.51 -25.80 -8.30
CA LEU A 16 2.08 -25.53 -8.43
C LEU A 16 1.23 -26.30 -7.41
N ARG A 17 1.62 -27.53 -7.05
CA ARG A 17 0.95 -28.30 -5.99
C ARG A 17 1.20 -27.70 -4.60
N CYS A 18 2.38 -27.14 -4.35
CA CYS A 18 2.66 -26.41 -3.10
C CYS A 18 1.90 -25.07 -3.04
N GLY A 19 1.75 -24.35 -4.15
CA GLY A 19 0.91 -23.14 -4.22
C GLY A 19 -0.57 -23.43 -3.97
N LEU A 20 -1.06 -24.60 -4.39
CA LEU A 20 -2.44 -25.03 -4.14
C LEU A 20 -2.66 -25.52 -2.69
N LEU A 21 -1.68 -26.17 -2.07
CA LEU A 21 -1.78 -26.57 -0.65
C LEU A 21 -1.84 -25.38 0.33
N GLY A 22 -1.31 -24.21 -0.04
CA GLY A 22 -1.50 -22.96 0.70
C GLY A 22 -2.97 -22.45 0.73
N THR A 23 -3.83 -22.96 -0.16
CA THR A 23 -5.24 -22.51 -0.25
C THR A 23 -6.22 -23.31 0.61
N LEU A 24 -5.81 -24.43 1.23
CA LEU A 24 -6.74 -25.29 1.99
C LEU A 24 -6.68 -25.13 3.52
N VAL A 25 -5.68 -24.45 4.08
CA VAL A 25 -5.57 -24.27 5.55
C VAL A 25 -6.53 -23.19 6.09
N LEU A 26 -7.19 -22.42 5.22
CA LEU A 26 -8.15 -21.36 5.59
C LEU A 26 -9.58 -21.87 5.87
N ALA A 27 -9.78 -23.19 6.04
CA ALA A 27 -11.08 -23.80 6.30
C ALA A 27 -11.45 -23.85 7.80
N THR A 28 -11.09 -22.86 8.60
CA THR A 28 -11.73 -22.61 9.90
C THR A 28 -12.77 -21.52 9.71
N ALA A 29 -14.04 -21.87 9.94
CA ALA A 29 -15.28 -21.21 9.51
C ALA A 29 -15.50 -19.72 9.92
N GLY A 30 -14.51 -19.02 10.47
CA GLY A 30 -14.56 -17.59 10.78
C GLY A 30 -13.74 -16.68 9.83
N GLY A 31 -12.75 -17.22 9.10
CA GLY A 31 -11.79 -16.40 8.35
C GLY A 31 -12.26 -15.97 6.96
N ILE A 32 -12.97 -16.83 6.24
CA ILE A 32 -13.25 -16.62 4.81
C ILE A 32 -14.18 -15.42 4.59
N ALA A 33 -15.21 -15.24 5.43
CA ALA A 33 -16.19 -14.16 5.25
C ALA A 33 -15.57 -12.75 5.35
N SER A 34 -14.50 -12.58 6.13
CA SER A 34 -13.79 -11.30 6.25
C SER A 34 -13.02 -10.97 4.98
N VAL A 35 -12.25 -11.92 4.45
CA VAL A 35 -11.41 -11.75 3.25
C VAL A 35 -12.26 -11.45 2.00
N THR A 36 -13.38 -12.16 1.79
CA THR A 36 -14.27 -11.91 0.64
C THR A 36 -15.04 -10.59 0.76
N ARG A 37 -15.30 -10.11 1.97
CA ARG A 37 -16.00 -8.82 2.19
C ARG A 37 -15.09 -7.64 1.88
N THR A 38 -13.84 -7.67 2.33
CA THR A 38 -12.82 -6.64 2.05
C THR A 38 -12.41 -6.58 0.58
N LEU A 39 -12.46 -7.70 -0.14
CA LEU A 39 -12.18 -7.74 -1.59
C LEU A 39 -13.38 -7.27 -2.44
N ARG A 40 -14.59 -7.27 -1.88
CA ARG A 40 -15.84 -6.84 -2.55
C ARG A 40 -16.33 -5.47 -2.11
N SER A 41 -15.61 -4.77 -1.24
CA SER A 41 -15.88 -3.37 -0.92
C SER A 41 -15.73 -2.55 -2.20
N GLY A 42 -16.83 -1.95 -2.66
CA GLY A 42 -16.81 -0.98 -3.75
C GLY A 42 -15.94 0.24 -3.42
N PRO A 43 -15.83 1.20 -4.34
CA PRO A 43 -15.22 2.49 -4.02
C PRO A 43 -15.86 3.08 -2.76
N GLY A 44 -15.05 3.68 -1.90
CA GLY A 44 -15.58 4.30 -0.68
C GLY A 44 -16.48 5.48 -0.98
N THR A 45 -17.30 5.87 -0.01
CA THR A 45 -18.16 7.05 -0.16
C THR A 45 -17.32 8.28 -0.56
N GLY A 46 -17.59 8.83 -1.75
CA GLY A 46 -16.88 9.99 -2.29
C GLY A 46 -15.64 9.72 -3.16
N TYR A 47 -15.17 8.46 -3.25
CA TYR A 47 -14.00 8.08 -4.06
C TYR A 47 -14.40 7.27 -5.30
N ARG A 48 -13.64 7.38 -6.40
CA ARG A 48 -13.87 6.61 -7.64
C ARG A 48 -13.12 5.30 -7.66
N GLN A 49 -11.89 5.28 -7.16
CA GLN A 49 -10.96 4.15 -7.25
C GLN A 49 -10.58 3.62 -5.87
N LEU A 50 -10.34 4.50 -4.89
CA LEU A 50 -10.03 4.11 -3.52
C LEU A 50 -11.23 3.44 -2.84
N ARG A 51 -10.96 2.35 -2.13
CA ARG A 51 -11.96 1.61 -1.34
C ARG A 51 -11.97 2.10 0.11
N GLU A 52 -13.07 1.88 0.82
CA GLU A 52 -13.18 2.25 2.25
C GLU A 52 -12.08 1.61 3.10
N SER A 53 -11.68 0.38 2.78
CA SER A 53 -10.63 -0.35 3.48
C SER A 53 -9.24 0.30 3.34
N HIS A 54 -9.00 1.10 2.30
CA HIS A 54 -7.72 1.78 2.06
C HIS A 54 -7.56 3.03 2.93
N ILE A 55 -8.68 3.66 3.33
CA ILE A 55 -8.66 5.00 3.95
C ILE A 55 -7.96 5.02 5.32
N PRO A 56 -8.23 4.10 6.27
CA PRO A 56 -7.55 4.13 7.57
C PRO A 56 -6.02 3.97 7.44
N MET A 57 -5.59 3.12 6.51
CA MET A 57 -4.18 2.89 6.18
C MET A 57 -3.53 4.16 5.64
N LEU A 58 -4.11 4.75 4.59
CA LEU A 58 -3.57 5.96 3.97
C LEU A 58 -3.54 7.14 4.94
N ARG A 59 -4.60 7.34 5.75
CA ARG A 59 -4.63 8.38 6.79
C ARG A 59 -3.52 8.22 7.83
N ARG A 60 -3.01 7.00 8.03
CA ARG A 60 -1.89 6.75 8.95
C ARG A 60 -0.52 6.91 8.31
N ILE A 61 -0.39 6.52 7.04
CA ILE A 61 0.88 6.57 6.31
C ILE A 61 1.22 7.99 5.84
N ILE A 62 0.23 8.73 5.32
CA ILE A 62 0.44 10.06 4.72
C ILE A 62 1.17 11.01 5.68
N PRO A 63 0.76 11.19 6.95
CA PRO A 63 1.44 12.12 7.85
C PRO A 63 2.88 11.73 8.16
N VAL A 64 3.21 10.43 8.12
CA VAL A 64 4.57 9.95 8.41
C VAL A 64 5.49 10.13 7.20
N ILE A 65 4.97 9.97 5.98
CA ILE A 65 5.74 10.28 4.76
C ILE A 65 5.93 11.79 4.60
N LEU A 66 4.95 12.59 5.01
CA LEU A 66 5.00 14.05 4.95
C LEU A 66 5.53 14.69 6.25
N ASP A 67 6.19 13.92 7.11
CA ASP A 67 6.76 14.46 8.34
C ASP A 67 7.73 15.62 8.03
N GLY A 68 7.59 16.73 8.76
CA GLY A 68 8.30 17.99 8.49
C GLY A 68 7.84 18.79 7.26
N ALA A 69 6.96 18.26 6.42
CA ALA A 69 6.38 18.95 5.26
C ALA A 69 4.91 19.38 5.47
N LEU A 70 4.29 18.97 6.58
CA LEU A 70 2.92 19.31 6.93
C LEU A 70 2.83 20.75 7.47
N PRO A 71 1.92 21.60 6.93
CA PRO A 71 1.66 22.91 7.50
C PRO A 71 1.06 22.79 8.90
N ALA A 72 1.52 23.63 9.82
CA ALA A 72 1.03 23.64 11.20
C ALA A 72 -0.47 23.96 11.23
N GLY A 73 -1.26 23.11 11.90
CA GLY A 73 -2.71 23.29 12.03
C GLY A 73 -3.55 22.79 10.85
N GLU A 74 -2.94 22.32 9.77
CA GLU A 74 -3.65 21.87 8.56
C GLU A 74 -3.43 20.39 8.23
N ALA A 75 -3.04 19.58 9.22
CA ALA A 75 -2.72 18.17 9.03
C ALA A 75 -3.89 17.38 8.42
N ASP A 76 -5.12 17.55 8.95
CA ASP A 76 -6.29 16.84 8.44
C ASP A 76 -6.69 17.27 7.03
N ALA A 77 -6.61 18.57 6.73
CA ALA A 77 -6.87 19.12 5.40
C ALA A 77 -5.83 18.62 4.38
N THR A 78 -4.56 18.55 4.79
CA THR A 78 -3.47 18.01 3.97
C THR A 78 -3.70 16.53 3.67
N VAL A 79 -4.00 15.72 4.68
CA VAL A 79 -4.30 14.29 4.49
C VAL A 79 -5.48 14.11 3.54
N GLN A 80 -6.55 14.89 3.72
CA GLN A 80 -7.71 14.82 2.83
C GLN A 80 -7.37 15.19 1.38
N ALA A 81 -6.62 16.28 1.17
CA ALA A 81 -6.17 16.70 -0.16
C ALA A 81 -5.31 15.64 -0.85
N VAL A 82 -4.45 14.95 -0.08
CA VAL A 82 -3.64 13.83 -0.61
C VAL A 82 -4.50 12.62 -0.95
N LEU A 83 -5.50 12.26 -0.13
CA LEU A 83 -6.44 11.18 -0.48
C LEU A 83 -7.19 11.48 -1.78
N ASP A 84 -7.73 12.69 -1.92
CA ASP A 84 -8.48 13.12 -3.10
C ASP A 84 -7.58 13.22 -4.34
N GLY A 85 -6.31 13.58 -4.16
CA GLY A 85 -5.31 13.56 -5.23
C GLY A 85 -4.92 12.15 -5.64
N LEU A 86 -4.73 11.23 -4.69
CA LEU A 86 -4.43 9.82 -4.98
C LEU A 86 -5.57 9.15 -5.75
N ASP A 87 -6.82 9.38 -5.36
CA ASP A 87 -7.99 8.84 -6.08
C ASP A 87 -8.05 9.32 -7.54
N ARG A 88 -7.82 10.63 -7.76
CA ARG A 88 -7.73 11.21 -9.11
C ARG A 88 -6.55 10.62 -9.90
N SER A 89 -5.37 10.50 -9.28
CA SER A 89 -4.20 9.92 -9.94
C SER A 89 -4.46 8.47 -10.37
N LEU A 90 -5.10 7.66 -9.52
CA LEU A 90 -5.51 6.30 -9.87
C LEU A 90 -6.46 6.26 -11.08
N ASP A 91 -7.38 7.22 -11.18
CA ASP A 91 -8.33 7.33 -12.30
C ASP A 91 -7.62 7.56 -13.65
N HIS A 92 -6.45 8.21 -13.63
CA HIS A 92 -5.64 8.48 -14.82
C HIS A 92 -4.61 7.39 -15.16
N LEU A 93 -4.40 6.41 -14.29
CA LEU A 93 -3.50 5.28 -14.58
C LEU A 93 -4.11 4.31 -15.60
N SER A 94 -3.24 3.60 -16.33
CA SER A 94 -3.65 2.45 -17.13
C SER A 94 -4.32 1.39 -16.24
N PRO A 95 -5.25 0.56 -16.78
CA PRO A 95 -5.94 -0.45 -15.98
C PRO A 95 -5.00 -1.39 -15.22
N ALA A 96 -3.88 -1.79 -15.83
CA ALA A 96 -2.88 -2.65 -15.22
C ALA A 96 -2.18 -1.97 -14.02
N MET A 97 -1.71 -0.74 -14.19
CA MET A 97 -1.03 0.02 -13.13
C MET A 97 -1.98 0.37 -11.98
N ARG A 98 -3.23 0.72 -12.31
CA ARG A 98 -4.28 0.97 -11.31
C ARG A 98 -4.54 -0.29 -10.49
N SER A 99 -4.72 -1.44 -11.14
CA SER A 99 -4.93 -2.72 -10.45
C SER A 99 -3.77 -3.05 -9.52
N GLN A 100 -2.53 -2.90 -9.98
CA GLN A 100 -1.35 -3.15 -9.16
C GLN A 100 -1.27 -2.22 -7.93
N SER A 101 -1.62 -0.95 -8.11
CA SER A 101 -1.66 0.03 -7.00
C SER A 101 -2.73 -0.34 -5.97
N LEU A 102 -3.93 -0.69 -6.42
CA LEU A 102 -5.01 -1.14 -5.53
C LEU A 102 -4.67 -2.46 -4.83
N GLN A 103 -3.95 -3.38 -5.48
CA GLN A 103 -3.49 -4.62 -4.86
C GLN A 103 -2.48 -4.37 -3.72
N LEU A 104 -1.59 -3.38 -3.89
CA LEU A 104 -0.70 -2.96 -2.81
C LEU A 104 -1.50 -2.41 -1.62
N PHE A 105 -2.52 -1.59 -1.88
CA PHE A 105 -3.38 -1.05 -0.83
C PHE A 105 -4.21 -2.14 -0.15
N ASP A 106 -4.79 -3.06 -0.92
CA ASP A 106 -5.52 -4.23 -0.41
C ASP A 106 -4.64 -5.08 0.52
N LEU A 107 -3.40 -5.35 0.11
CA LEU A 107 -2.42 -6.09 0.90
C LEU A 107 -2.18 -5.42 2.26
N LEU A 108 -2.12 -4.09 2.30
CA LEU A 108 -1.90 -3.31 3.52
C LEU A 108 -3.16 -3.11 4.36
N SER A 109 -4.35 -3.29 3.78
CA SER A 109 -5.63 -3.12 4.47
C SER A 109 -6.13 -4.41 5.14
N LEU A 110 -5.80 -5.58 4.59
CA LEU A 110 -6.18 -6.87 5.13
C LEU A 110 -5.34 -7.22 6.38
N ASP A 111 -5.99 -7.60 7.49
CA ASP A 111 -5.30 -7.79 8.79
C ASP A 111 -4.11 -8.75 8.74
N LEU A 112 -4.29 -9.92 8.11
CA LEU A 112 -3.26 -10.95 8.05
C LEU A 112 -2.05 -10.49 7.23
N THR A 113 -2.29 -9.95 6.03
CA THR A 113 -1.22 -9.52 5.13
C THR A 113 -0.58 -8.23 5.61
N ARG A 114 -1.35 -7.30 6.22
CA ARG A 114 -0.82 -6.12 6.90
C ARG A 114 0.16 -6.53 7.98
N GLY A 115 -0.25 -7.40 8.90
CA GLY A 115 0.60 -7.84 10.00
C GLY A 115 1.86 -8.54 9.51
N ALA A 116 1.74 -9.45 8.53
CA ALA A 116 2.88 -10.14 7.95
C ALA A 116 3.84 -9.19 7.21
N ALA A 117 3.33 -8.22 6.45
CA ALA A 117 4.14 -7.36 5.61
C ALA A 117 4.73 -6.17 6.38
N THR A 118 4.01 -5.63 7.37
CA THR A 118 4.38 -4.40 8.08
C THR A 118 4.76 -4.62 9.55
N GLY A 119 4.49 -5.80 10.11
CA GLY A 119 4.61 -6.05 11.56
C GLY A 119 3.52 -5.36 12.41
N ILE A 120 2.57 -4.65 11.79
CA ILE A 120 1.47 -3.96 12.47
C ILE A 120 0.22 -4.86 12.49
N TRP A 121 0.05 -5.59 13.59
CA TRP A 121 -1.10 -6.50 13.76
C TRP A 121 -2.37 -5.79 14.22
N ARG A 122 -2.23 -4.67 14.94
CA ARG A 122 -3.36 -3.82 15.36
C ARG A 122 -3.98 -3.13 14.14
N SER A 123 -5.21 -2.65 14.29
CA SER A 123 -5.87 -1.85 13.26
C SER A 123 -5.09 -0.56 12.98
N TRP A 124 -5.24 0.00 11.78
CA TRP A 124 -4.47 1.19 11.38
C TRP A 124 -4.78 2.42 12.23
N GLU A 125 -6.00 2.54 12.75
CA GLU A 125 -6.43 3.60 13.67
C GLU A 125 -5.64 3.56 14.99
N ASN A 126 -5.15 2.38 15.37
CA ASN A 126 -4.40 2.15 16.61
C ASN A 126 -2.89 1.99 16.37
N ALA A 127 -2.42 2.03 15.12
CA ALA A 127 -0.98 2.01 14.82
C ALA A 127 -0.35 3.32 15.30
N THR A 128 0.87 3.31 15.81
CA THR A 128 1.60 4.54 16.17
C THR A 128 2.38 5.10 14.97
N SER A 129 2.69 6.39 14.96
CA SER A 129 3.54 6.99 13.92
C SER A 129 4.93 6.34 13.89
N GLU A 130 5.47 5.95 15.05
CA GLU A 130 6.73 5.22 15.16
C GLU A 130 6.65 3.83 14.51
N GLN A 131 5.57 3.07 14.73
CA GLN A 131 5.37 1.79 14.06
C GLN A 131 5.30 1.94 12.53
N VAL A 132 4.66 3.02 12.07
CA VAL A 132 4.55 3.36 10.65
C VAL A 132 5.93 3.68 10.06
N ALA A 133 6.67 4.58 10.70
CA ALA A 133 8.03 4.95 10.29
C ALA A 133 8.96 3.72 10.26
N ASN A 134 8.89 2.87 11.29
CA ASN A 134 9.69 1.66 11.38
C ASN A 134 9.38 0.67 10.26
N PHE A 135 8.11 0.47 9.87
CA PHE A 135 7.83 -0.43 8.74
C PHE A 135 8.29 0.17 7.42
N LEU A 136 8.10 1.48 7.19
CA LEU A 136 8.54 2.15 5.97
C LEU A 136 10.05 2.04 5.80
N SER A 137 10.80 2.32 6.87
CA SER A 137 12.27 2.16 6.92
C SER A 137 12.71 0.72 6.62
N ARG A 138 12.02 -0.28 7.18
CA ARG A 138 12.32 -1.70 6.88
C ARG A 138 12.02 -2.07 5.43
N TRP A 139 10.95 -1.52 4.84
CA TRP A 139 10.64 -1.76 3.44
C TRP A 139 11.66 -1.13 2.51
N GLU A 140 12.04 0.12 2.77
CA GLU A 140 13.07 0.87 2.04
C GLU A 140 14.40 0.11 2.01
N HIS A 141 14.85 -0.40 3.15
CA HIS A 141 16.13 -1.10 3.30
C HIS A 141 16.03 -2.62 3.15
N SER A 142 14.89 -3.13 2.68
CA SER A 142 14.66 -4.58 2.58
C SER A 142 15.60 -5.22 1.57
N ARG A 143 16.06 -6.45 1.83
CA ARG A 143 16.77 -7.27 0.83
C ARG A 143 15.86 -7.73 -0.30
N LEU A 144 14.56 -7.84 -0.04
CA LEU A 144 13.56 -8.26 -1.01
C LEU A 144 13.13 -7.07 -1.88
N ALA A 145 13.35 -7.18 -3.19
CA ALA A 145 13.02 -6.12 -4.14
C ALA A 145 11.53 -5.73 -4.08
N LEU A 146 10.64 -6.68 -3.78
CA LEU A 146 9.20 -6.44 -3.65
C LEU A 146 8.87 -5.36 -2.60
N PHE A 147 9.50 -5.41 -1.41
CA PHE A 147 9.23 -4.43 -0.36
C PHE A 147 9.82 -3.07 -0.68
N ARG A 148 11.01 -3.02 -1.30
CA ARG A 148 11.59 -1.75 -1.78
C ARG A 148 10.71 -1.10 -2.84
N GLN A 149 10.15 -1.89 -3.76
CA GLN A 149 9.20 -1.40 -4.77
C GLN A 149 7.91 -0.90 -4.14
N GLY A 150 7.37 -1.61 -3.14
CA GLY A 150 6.20 -1.18 -2.38
C GLY A 150 6.43 0.16 -1.68
N TYR A 151 7.59 0.34 -1.03
CA TYR A 151 7.98 1.60 -0.42
C TYR A 151 8.09 2.71 -1.45
N GLY A 152 8.81 2.47 -2.55
CA GLY A 152 8.97 3.43 -3.65
C GLY A 152 7.62 3.87 -4.21
N ALA A 153 6.71 2.93 -4.45
CA ALA A 153 5.36 3.23 -4.97
C ALA A 153 4.54 4.09 -3.99
N LEU A 154 4.53 3.77 -2.69
CA LEU A 154 3.84 4.57 -1.67
C LEU A 154 4.42 5.97 -1.58
N ASN A 155 5.75 6.06 -1.43
CA ASN A 155 6.45 7.31 -1.23
C ASN A 155 6.29 8.23 -2.44
N GLN A 156 6.52 7.72 -3.65
CA GLN A 156 6.38 8.51 -4.87
C GLN A 156 4.95 8.95 -5.12
N ALA A 157 3.95 8.08 -4.90
CA ALA A 157 2.55 8.44 -5.10
C ALA A 157 2.13 9.59 -4.16
N ILE A 158 2.49 9.48 -2.87
CA ILE A 158 2.12 10.48 -1.86
C ILE A 158 2.85 11.80 -2.09
N LEU A 159 4.16 11.77 -2.33
CA LEU A 159 4.94 12.99 -2.57
C LEU A 159 4.53 13.69 -3.86
N LEU A 160 4.31 12.95 -4.95
CA LEU A 160 3.86 13.50 -6.22
C LEU A 160 2.51 14.20 -6.08
N VAL A 161 1.56 13.56 -5.38
CA VAL A 161 0.24 14.14 -5.14
C VAL A 161 0.34 15.39 -4.26
N TRP A 162 1.10 15.33 -3.17
CA TRP A 162 1.23 16.45 -2.23
C TRP A 162 1.83 17.69 -2.89
N TYR A 163 2.99 17.55 -3.54
CA TYR A 163 3.66 18.69 -4.19
C TYR A 163 2.95 19.17 -5.46
N GLY A 164 1.96 18.41 -5.95
CA GLY A 164 1.03 18.86 -6.98
C GLY A 164 -0.10 19.78 -6.47
N GLN A 165 -0.29 19.90 -5.15
CA GLN A 165 -1.35 20.74 -4.57
C GLN A 165 -0.88 22.19 -4.34
N PRO A 166 -1.75 23.19 -4.55
CA PRO A 166 -1.48 24.58 -4.18
C PRO A 166 -1.12 24.77 -2.70
N LEU A 167 -1.68 23.94 -1.82
CA LEU A 167 -1.44 23.97 -0.39
C LEU A 167 0.06 23.73 -0.06
N ALA A 168 0.72 22.83 -0.81
CA ALA A 168 2.14 22.56 -0.66
C ALA A 168 3.03 23.70 -1.19
N TRP A 169 2.58 24.45 -2.20
CA TRP A 169 3.37 25.49 -2.86
C TRP A 169 3.72 26.65 -1.92
N ALA A 170 2.76 27.07 -1.09
CA ALA A 170 2.99 28.08 -0.07
C ALA A 170 4.07 27.65 0.94
N HIS A 171 4.08 26.36 1.29
CA HIS A 171 5.04 25.80 2.24
C HIS A 171 6.46 25.68 1.66
N CYS A 172 6.59 25.37 0.36
CA CYS A 172 7.90 25.25 -0.29
C CYS A 172 8.38 26.54 -0.99
N GLY A 173 7.65 27.65 -0.86
CA GLY A 173 8.02 28.94 -1.46
C GLY A 173 7.83 29.03 -2.98
N TYR A 174 7.08 28.09 -3.58
CA TYR A 174 6.77 28.12 -5.00
C TYR A 174 5.57 29.06 -5.26
N PRO A 175 5.70 30.07 -6.14
CA PRO A 175 4.61 31.03 -6.41
C PRO A 175 3.44 30.44 -7.20
N GLY A 176 3.51 29.17 -7.61
CA GLY A 176 2.56 28.54 -8.50
C GLY A 176 2.96 28.65 -9.98
N PRO A 177 2.26 27.95 -10.88
CA PRO A 177 2.52 27.99 -12.31
C PRO A 177 2.27 29.41 -12.88
N PRO A 178 2.98 29.80 -13.95
CA PRO A 178 2.78 31.09 -14.60
C PRO A 178 1.34 31.24 -15.08
N ARG A 179 0.77 32.44 -14.91
CA ARG A 179 -0.52 32.82 -15.51
C ARG A 179 -0.21 33.38 -16.90
N PHE A 180 -0.60 32.65 -17.94
CA PHE A 180 -0.56 33.10 -19.34
C PHE A 180 -1.93 33.62 -19.76
#